data_AF-A0AAW8KI91-F1
#
_entry.id   AF-A0AAW8KI91-F1
#
_cell.length_a   1.000
_cell.length_b   1.000
_cell.length_c   1.000
_cell.angle_alpha   90.00
_cell.angle_beta   90.00
_cell.angle_gamma   90.00
#
_symmetry.space_group_name_H-M   'P 1'
#
loop_
_entity.id
_entity.type
_entity.pdbx_description
1 polymer ?
#
loop_
_entity_poly.entity_id
_entity_poly.type
_entity_poly.pdbx_seq_one_letter_code
_entity_poly.pdbx_strand_id
1 'polypeptide(L)' 'EFGTVYRYEQSGELHGLTRVRGFTQDDAHIFCTPEQVKNEFLRVMDIIMIIFRALKFDKFEAQISLRDKEN' A
#
# COMPACT_ATOMS: atom_id res chain seq x y z
N GLU A 1 -10.99 -2.62 -5.45
CA GLU A 1 -11.07 -3.95 -6.08
C GLU A 1 -10.32 -4.93 -5.21
N PHE A 2 -10.84 -6.14 -4.99
CA PHE A 2 -10.02 -7.23 -4.44
C PHE A 2 -9.23 -7.89 -5.57
N GLY A 3 -8.16 -7.21 -6.00
CA GLY A 3 -7.38 -7.57 -7.18
C GLY A 3 -6.38 -8.67 -6.90
N THR A 4 -6.54 -9.83 -7.54
CA THR A 4 -5.55 -10.92 -7.48
C THR A 4 -4.42 -10.62 -8.46
N VAL A 5 -3.20 -10.54 -7.94
CA VAL A 5 -2.00 -10.25 -8.73
C VAL A 5 -0.94 -11.32 -8.51
N TYR A 6 -0.02 -11.43 -9.47
CA TYR A 6 1.11 -12.33 -9.40
C TYR A 6 2.43 -11.58 -9.60
N ARG A 7 3.43 -11.92 -8.78
CA ARG A 7 4.81 -11.44 -8.92
C ARG A 7 5.75 -12.64 -9.00
N TYR A 8 6.67 -12.61 -9.96
CA TYR A 8 7.67 -13.66 -10.12
C TYR A 8 8.83 -13.45 -9.14
N GLU A 9 8.52 -13.55 -7.84
CA GLU A 9 9.49 -13.40 -6.75
C GLU A 9 10.51 -14.56 -6.77
N GLN A 10 11.75 -14.25 -6.39
CA GLN A 10 12.83 -15.24 -6.31
C GLN A 10 12.46 -16.36 -5.33
N SER A 11 12.73 -17.61 -5.68
CA SER A 11 12.31 -18.77 -4.87
C SER A 11 12.91 -18.76 -3.46
N GLY A 12 14.13 -18.23 -3.29
CA GLY A 12 14.81 -18.12 -2.00
C GLY A 12 14.24 -17.05 -1.06
N GLU A 13 13.36 -16.17 -1.54
CA GLU A 13 12.78 -15.08 -0.75
C GLU A 13 11.36 -15.38 -0.25
N LEU A 14 10.75 -16.48 -0.71
CA LEU A 14 9.39 -16.83 -0.30
C LEU A 14 9.34 -17.19 1.18
N HIS A 15 8.38 -16.63 1.91
CA HIS A 15 8.24 -16.86 3.34
C HIS A 15 6.78 -16.88 3.77
N GLY A 16 6.27 -18.07 4.11
CA GLY A 16 4.92 -18.29 4.63
C GLY A 16 3.85 -17.50 3.86
N LEU A 17 3.12 -16.65 4.57
CA LEU A 17 2.13 -15.72 4.00
C LEU A 17 2.65 -14.29 3.84
N THR A 18 3.86 -13.98 4.34
CA THR A 18 4.39 -12.61 4.34
C THR A 18 5.10 -12.26 3.02
N ARG A 19 5.54 -13.27 2.24
CA ARG A 19 6.12 -13.07 0.91
C ARG A 19 5.76 -14.24 -0.02
N VAL A 20 4.87 -13.98 -0.97
CA VAL A 20 4.26 -14.99 -1.87
C VAL A 20 4.22 -14.51 -3.31
N ARG A 21 4.06 -15.45 -4.25
CA ARG A 21 3.97 -15.14 -5.70
C ARG A 21 2.58 -14.75 -6.18
N GLY A 22 1.53 -15.09 -5.43
CA GLY A 22 0.15 -14.77 -5.76
C GLY A 22 -0.57 -14.30 -4.51
N PHE A 23 -1.20 -13.13 -4.59
CA PHE A 23 -1.92 -12.54 -3.47
C PHE A 23 -3.01 -11.60 -3.97
N THR A 24 -4.00 -11.34 -3.12
CA THR A 24 -5.11 -10.44 -3.41
C THR A 24 -4.94 -9.18 -2.59
N GLN A 25 -4.94 -8.02 -3.25
CA GLN A 25 -4.84 -6.71 -2.61
C GLN A 25 -6.23 -6.09 -2.50
N ASP A 26 -6.50 -5.39 -1.40
CA ASP A 26 -7.59 -4.42 -1.33
C ASP A 26 -7.10 -3.13 -2.03
N ASP A 27 -7.17 -3.13 -3.36
CA ASP A 27 -6.54 -2.14 -4.22
C ASP A 27 -7.53 -1.07 -4.70
N ALA A 28 -7.07 0.15 -4.90
CA ALA A 28 -7.90 1.25 -5.39
C ALA A 28 -7.08 2.27 -6.17
N HIS A 29 -7.68 2.79 -7.24
CA HIS A 29 -7.08 3.84 -8.07
C HIS A 29 -7.98 5.08 -8.03
N ILE A 30 -7.41 6.21 -7.60
CA ILE A 30 -8.12 7.50 -7.51
C ILE A 30 -7.67 8.38 -8.67
N PHE A 31 -8.62 8.75 -9.53
CA PHE A 31 -8.41 9.74 -10.59
C PHE A 31 -8.85 11.11 -10.07
N CYS A 32 -7.93 12.06 -10.03
CA CYS A 32 -8.19 13.42 -9.54
C CYS A 32 -7.36 14.46 -10.29
N THR A 33 -7.76 15.73 -10.21
CA THR A 33 -6.97 16.83 -10.79
C THR A 33 -5.75 17.14 -9.90
N PRO A 34 -4.71 17.81 -10.43
CA PRO A 34 -3.52 18.16 -9.64
C PRO A 34 -3.83 18.90 -8.34
N GLU A 35 -4.85 19.77 -8.35
CA GLU A 35 -5.26 20.56 -7.18
C GLU A 35 -5.91 19.69 -6.09
N GLN A 36 -6.48 18.55 -6.46
CA GLN A 36 -7.16 17.64 -5.55
C GLN A 36 -6.21 16.66 -4.85
N VAL A 37 -5.04 16.39 -5.45
CA VAL A 37 -4.09 15.33 -5.00
C VAL A 37 -3.83 15.37 -3.50
N LYS A 38 -3.52 16.54 -2.95
CA LYS A 38 -3.23 16.68 -1.51
C LYS A 38 -4.42 16.27 -0.65
N ASN A 39 -5.62 16.70 -1.02
CA ASN A 39 -6.82 16.41 -0.25
C ASN A 39 -7.23 14.93 -0.39
N GLU A 40 -7.13 14.34 -1.58
CA GLU A 40 -7.36 12.91 -1.77
C GLU A 40 -6.41 12.07 -0.93
N PHE A 41 -5.12 12.41 -0.93
CA PHE A 41 -4.10 11.72 -0.15
C PHE A 41 -4.43 11.75 1.35
N LEU A 42 -4.80 12.92 1.90
CA LEU A 42 -5.18 13.04 3.32
C LEU A 42 -6.40 12.18 3.67
N ARG A 43 -7.41 12.12 2.79
CA ARG A 43 -8.59 11.27 3.02
C ARG A 43 -8.24 9.78 3.01
N VAL A 44 -7.31 9.35 2.16
CA VAL A 44 -6.81 7.96 2.18
C VAL A 44 -6.08 7.67 3.49
N MET A 45 -5.27 8.61 3.98
CA MET A 45 -4.61 8.46 5.28
C MET A 45 -5.61 8.32 6.43
N ASP A 46 -6.72 9.06 6.42
CA ASP A 46 -7.78 8.91 7.42
C ASP A 46 -8.39 7.50 7.41
N ILE A 47 -8.63 6.92 6.23
CA ILE A 47 -9.14 5.54 6.09
C ILE A 47 -8.14 4.53 6.67
N ILE A 48 -6.85 4.66 6.35
CA ILE A 48 -5.78 3.79 6.88
C ILE A 48 -5.76 3.85 8.41
N MET A 49 -5.86 5.06 8.99
CA MET A 49 -5.86 5.25 10.44
C MET A 49 -7.09 4.63 11.12
N ILE A 50 -8.26 4.65 10.48
CA ILE A 50 -9.45 3.95 10.99
C ILE A 50 -9.17 2.44 11.08
N ILE A 51 -8.58 1.85 10.04
CA ILE A 51 -8.26 0.42 10.00
C ILE A 51 -7.21 0.07 11.07
N PHE A 52 -6.15 0.86 11.19
CA PHE A 52 -5.09 0.62 12.17
C PHE A 52 -5.63 0.64 13.60
N ARG A 53 -6.50 1.61 13.92
CA ARG A 53 -7.18 1.67 15.23
C ARG A 53 -8.09 0.47 15.46
N ALA A 54 -8.86 0.06 14.45
CA ALA A 54 -9.75 -1.10 14.57
C ALA A 54 -8.96 -2.41 14.82
N LEU A 55 -7.78 -2.54 14.22
CA LEU A 55 -6.89 -3.70 14.38
C LEU A 55 -5.91 -3.57 15.56
N LYS A 56 -5.92 -2.44 16.28
CA LYS A 56 -5.01 -2.13 17.41
C LYS A 56 -3.53 -2.15 17.01
N PHE A 57 -3.21 -1.61 15.84
CA PHE A 57 -1.83 -1.39 15.41
C PHE A 57 -1.32 -0.06 15.93
N ASP A 58 -0.80 -0.08 17.16
CA ASP A 58 -0.30 1.13 17.85
C ASP A 58 1.17 1.46 17.51
N LYS A 59 1.90 0.51 16.91
CA LYS A 59 3.31 0.64 16.58
C LYS A 59 3.51 0.46 15.08
N PHE A 60 3.67 1.56 14.37
CA PHE A 60 4.01 1.59 12.95
C PHE A 60 4.89 2.81 12.66
N GLU A 61 5.60 2.75 11.56
CA GLU A 61 6.38 3.86 11.03
C GLU A 61 5.85 4.21 9.64
N ALA A 62 5.95 5.48 9.26
CA ALA A 62 5.60 5.95 7.93
C ALA A 62 6.85 6.49 7.25
N GLN A 63 7.03 6.13 5.97
CA GLN A 63 8.16 6.57 5.15
C GLN A 63 7.63 7.17 3.84
N ILE A 64 8.25 8.27 3.40
CA ILE A 64 7.99 8.88 2.09
C ILE A 64 9.10 8.43 1.13
N SER A 65 8.73 7.66 0.12
CA SER A 65 9.64 7.30 -0.98
C SER A 65 9.72 8.46 -1.97
N LEU A 66 10.93 8.96 -2.18
CA LEU A 66 11.22 10.00 -3.17
C LEU A 66 11.64 9.36 -4.49
N ARG A 67 11.52 10.13 -5.58
CA ARG A 67 12.04 9.74 -6.88
C ARG A 67 13.54 9.45 -6.78
N ASP A 68 13.96 8.31 -7.32
CA ASP A 68 15.37 7.99 -7.50
C ASP A 68 16.01 8.97 -8.49
N LYS A 69 17.19 9.49 -8.18
CA LYS A 69 17.90 10.45 -9.05
C LYS A 69 18.70 9.77 -10.14
N GLU A 70 19.09 8.51 -9.92
CA GLU A 70 19.93 7.75 -10.85
C GLU A 70 19.11 6.88 -11.82
N ASN A 71 17.79 6.78 -11.62
CA ASN A 71 16.82 6.11 -12.49
C ASN A 71 15.74 7.07 -13.02
#